data_AF-A0A1S1RDZ8-F1
#
_entry.id   AF-A0A1S1RDZ8-F1
#
_cell.length_a   1.000
_cell.length_b   1.000
_cell.length_c   1.000
_cell.angle_alpha   90.00
_cell.angle_beta   90.00
_cell.angle_gamma   90.00
#
_symmetry.space_group_name_H-M   'P 1'
#
loop_
_entity.id
_entity.type
_entity.pdbx_description
1 polymer ?
#
loop_
_entity_poly.entity_id
_entity_poly.type
_entity_poly.pdbx_seq_one_letter_code
_entity_poly.pdbx_strand_id
1 'polypeptide(L)'
;MEDLPLFRDVARSEAGAATLYAVTDDQPARSTRWREFIAPQGYGDELRAAFRLGGTTWGVVDLMRDRSRAPFTPAEVKLVRAIAPAVGAALRALATREAAMSSSRLADGGPGTALYDDAGMLLSLDGQAELLFAEHYGPVIHAPDAPVAHVEY
;
A
#
# COMPACT_ATOMS: atom_id res chain seq x y z
N MET A 1 25.95 10.44 -6.24
CA MET A 1 25.98 9.60 -5.03
C MET A 1 24.66 8.88 -4.97
N GLU A 2 24.67 7.55 -4.99
CA GLU A 2 23.53 6.76 -5.48
C GLU A 2 22.74 6.16 -4.32
N ASP A 3 21.42 6.35 -4.32
CA ASP A 3 20.49 5.73 -3.36
C ASP A 3 20.09 4.33 -3.85
N LEU A 4 21.00 3.36 -3.70
CA LEU A 4 20.79 1.98 -4.16
C LEU A 4 20.59 1.01 -2.99
N PRO A 5 19.88 -0.10 -3.20
CA PRO A 5 19.02 -0.39 -4.36
C PRO A 5 17.67 0.34 -4.25
N LEU A 6 17.12 0.85 -5.36
CA LEU A 6 15.76 1.39 -5.40
C LEU A 6 14.74 0.26 -5.63
N PHE A 7 13.55 0.35 -5.04
CA PHE A 7 12.48 -0.63 -5.28
C PHE A 7 12.10 -0.78 -6.76
N ARG A 8 12.11 0.33 -7.51
CA ARG A 8 11.81 0.31 -8.96
C ARG A 8 12.79 -0.55 -9.75
N ASP A 9 14.06 -0.55 -9.37
CA ASP A 9 15.11 -1.28 -10.06
C ASP A 9 15.07 -2.75 -9.66
N VAL A 10 14.86 -3.02 -8.37
CA VAL A 10 14.62 -4.38 -7.86
C VAL A 10 13.42 -5.02 -8.56
N ALA A 11 12.29 -4.31 -8.67
CA ALA A 11 11.09 -4.83 -9.33
C ALA A 11 11.28 -5.14 -10.82
N ARG A 12 12.15 -4.39 -11.51
CA ARG A 12 12.46 -4.57 -12.94
C ARG A 12 13.57 -5.61 -13.18
N SER A 13 14.42 -5.87 -12.19
CA SER A 13 15.50 -6.85 -12.29
C SER A 13 14.98 -8.27 -12.46
N GLU A 14 15.75 -9.13 -13.14
CA GLU A 14 15.41 -10.55 -13.24
C GLU A 14 15.37 -11.22 -11.84
N ALA A 15 16.33 -10.87 -10.99
CA ALA A 15 16.43 -11.42 -9.64
C ALA A 15 15.21 -11.09 -8.76
N GLY A 16 14.64 -9.89 -8.89
CA GLY A 16 13.51 -9.43 -8.06
C GLY A 16 13.88 -9.21 -6.60
N ALA A 17 15.16 -9.30 -6.24
CA ALA A 17 15.69 -9.04 -4.91
C ALA A 17 17.15 -8.59 -5.02
N ALA A 18 17.57 -7.67 -4.15
CA ALA A 18 18.94 -7.19 -4.07
C ALA A 18 19.28 -6.76 -2.63
N THR A 19 20.55 -6.87 -2.27
CA THR A 19 21.05 -6.37 -0.99
C THR A 19 21.88 -5.10 -1.20
N LEU A 20 21.90 -4.23 -0.19
CA LEU A 20 22.72 -3.02 -0.22
C LEU A 20 24.21 -3.36 -0.39
N TYR A 21 24.72 -4.33 0.36
CA TYR A 21 26.12 -4.76 0.23
C TYR A 21 26.45 -5.25 -1.19
N ALA A 22 25.59 -6.07 -1.78
CA ALA A 22 25.84 -6.61 -3.12
C ALA A 22 25.85 -5.53 -4.21
N VAL A 23 24.94 -4.54 -4.14
CA VAL A 23 24.89 -3.46 -5.15
C VAL A 23 25.91 -2.36 -4.93
N THR A 24 26.63 -2.38 -3.80
CA THR A 24 27.68 -1.41 -3.48
C THR A 24 29.08 -2.00 -3.50
N ASP A 25 29.25 -3.25 -3.96
CA ASP A 25 30.52 -3.98 -3.94
C ASP A 25 31.13 -4.01 -2.52
N ASP A 26 30.32 -4.42 -1.55
CA ASP A 26 30.65 -4.47 -0.11
C ASP A 26 31.06 -3.12 0.51
N GLN A 27 30.71 -2.00 -0.15
CA GLN A 27 30.98 -0.65 0.31
C GLN A 27 29.67 0.12 0.58
N PRO A 28 28.87 -0.27 1.60
CA PRO A 28 27.56 0.30 1.86
C PRO A 28 27.60 1.82 2.12
N ALA A 29 28.74 2.34 2.60
CA ALA A 29 28.99 3.77 2.78
C ALA A 29 28.91 4.61 1.48
N ARG A 30 28.91 3.97 0.29
CA ARG A 30 28.63 4.65 -0.99
C ARG A 30 27.18 5.12 -1.09
N SER A 31 26.26 4.45 -0.39
CA SER A 31 24.85 4.82 -0.33
C SER A 31 24.62 5.94 0.68
N THR A 32 23.99 7.02 0.22
CA THR A 32 23.55 8.13 1.09
C THR A 32 22.57 7.63 2.15
N ARG A 33 21.56 6.83 1.75
CA ARG A 33 20.58 6.23 2.66
C ARG A 33 21.27 5.40 3.74
N TRP A 34 22.33 4.67 3.39
CA TRP A 34 23.04 3.90 4.41
C TRP A 34 23.70 4.79 5.46
N ARG A 35 24.44 5.82 5.03
CA ARG A 35 25.17 6.70 5.93
C ARG A 35 24.24 7.54 6.81
N GLU A 36 23.14 8.01 6.23
CA GLU A 36 22.27 9.00 6.88
C GLU A 36 21.09 8.38 7.62
N PHE A 37 20.69 7.16 7.25
CA PHE A 37 19.50 6.51 7.83
C PHE A 37 19.77 5.09 8.36
N ILE A 38 20.35 4.18 7.57
CA ILE A 38 20.45 2.76 7.99
C ILE A 38 21.47 2.57 9.12
N ALA A 39 22.69 3.07 8.93
CA ALA A 39 23.78 2.89 9.89
C ALA A 39 23.55 3.60 11.24
N PRO A 40 23.02 4.84 11.28
CA PRO A 40 22.67 5.50 12.55
C PRO A 40 21.61 4.75 13.36
N GLN A 41 20.72 4.02 12.70
CA GLN A 41 19.66 3.23 13.34
C GLN A 41 20.13 1.86 13.83
N GLY A 42 21.43 1.54 13.71
CA GLY A 42 22.02 0.28 14.18
C GLY A 42 21.96 -0.86 13.16
N TYR A 43 21.60 -0.59 11.91
CA TYR A 43 21.52 -1.61 10.86
C TYR A 43 22.79 -1.64 9.99
N GLY A 44 23.20 -2.83 9.59
CA GLY A 44 24.37 -3.10 8.76
C GLY A 44 24.01 -3.20 7.29
N ASP A 45 23.08 -4.08 6.93
CA ASP A 45 22.71 -4.39 5.55
C ASP A 45 21.18 -4.31 5.37
N GLU A 46 20.74 -4.25 4.13
CA GLU A 46 19.35 -4.10 3.73
C GLU A 46 19.08 -5.00 2.53
N LEU A 47 18.04 -5.83 2.61
CA LEU A 47 17.58 -6.67 1.51
C LEU A 47 16.20 -6.18 1.07
N ARG A 48 16.11 -5.73 -0.17
CA ARG A 48 14.85 -5.36 -0.81
C ARG A 48 14.41 -6.44 -1.78
N ALA A 49 13.12 -6.74 -1.80
CA ALA A 49 12.53 -7.66 -2.78
C ALA A 49 11.18 -7.19 -3.29
N ALA A 50 10.83 -7.59 -4.51
CA ALA A 50 9.56 -7.33 -5.16
C ALA A 50 8.74 -8.63 -5.27
N PHE A 51 7.48 -8.57 -4.85
CA PHE A 51 6.53 -9.68 -4.93
C PHE A 51 5.74 -9.58 -6.23
N ARG A 52 6.23 -10.28 -7.25
CA ARG A 52 5.70 -10.22 -8.61
C ARG A 52 4.86 -11.45 -8.91
N LEU A 53 3.80 -11.23 -9.68
CA LEU A 53 3.01 -12.29 -10.28
C LEU A 53 2.69 -11.90 -11.72
N GLY A 54 3.23 -12.65 -12.69
CA GLY A 54 3.25 -12.23 -14.09
C GLY A 54 4.09 -10.96 -14.27
N GLY A 55 3.60 -10.02 -15.09
CA GLY A 55 4.27 -8.73 -15.34
C GLY A 55 4.02 -7.64 -14.29
N THR A 56 3.29 -7.94 -13.21
CA THR A 56 2.82 -6.93 -12.25
C THR A 56 3.46 -7.15 -10.87
N THR A 57 3.87 -6.06 -10.23
CA THR A 57 4.34 -6.06 -8.84
C THR A 57 3.15 -5.82 -7.92
N TRP A 58 2.88 -6.75 -7.01
CA TRP A 58 1.76 -6.69 -6.06
C TRP A 58 2.21 -6.23 -4.66
N GLY A 59 3.51 -6.14 -4.43
CA GLY A 59 4.08 -5.56 -3.22
C GLY A 59 5.60 -5.58 -3.24
N VAL A 60 6.18 -4.98 -2.21
CA VAL A 60 7.62 -4.98 -1.96
C VAL A 60 7.88 -5.24 -0.48
N VAL A 61 9.10 -5.65 -0.15
CA VAL A 61 9.57 -5.78 1.23
C VAL A 61 10.94 -5.16 1.37
N ASP A 62 11.16 -4.57 2.55
CA ASP A 62 12.45 -4.08 3.02
C ASP A 62 12.84 -4.83 4.29
N LEU A 63 13.99 -5.52 4.27
CA LEU A 63 14.49 -6.28 5.41
C LEU A 63 15.80 -5.67 5.87
N MET A 64 15.81 -5.14 7.10
CA MET A 64 17.01 -4.58 7.72
C MET A 64 17.74 -5.65 8.53
N ARG A 65 19.07 -5.71 8.38
CA ARG A 65 19.94 -6.58 9.16
C ARG A 65 20.61 -5.77 10.26
N ASP A 66 20.52 -6.25 11.50
CA ASP A 66 21.28 -5.68 12.61
C ASP A 66 22.79 -5.64 12.32
N ARG A 67 23.46 -4.54 12.67
CA ARG A 67 24.88 -4.31 12.36
C ARG A 67 25.84 -5.28 13.06
N SER A 68 25.41 -5.94 14.14
CA SER A 68 26.18 -7.00 14.81
C SER A 68 26.21 -8.32 14.02
N ARG A 69 25.34 -8.47 13.02
CA ARG A 69 25.23 -9.68 12.20
C ARG A 69 25.94 -9.51 10.87
N ALA A 70 26.37 -10.65 10.31
CA ALA A 70 26.89 -10.67 8.94
C ALA A 70 25.83 -10.16 7.93
N PRO A 71 26.27 -9.55 6.81
CA PRO A 71 25.39 -9.16 5.71
C PRO A 71 24.54 -10.32 5.19
N PHE A 72 23.46 -10.00 4.46
CA PHE A 72 22.61 -11.03 3.87
C PHE A 72 23.41 -11.91 2.91
N THR A 73 23.32 -13.21 3.13
CA THR A 73 24.03 -14.19 2.30
C THR A 73 23.29 -14.46 0.99
N PRO A 74 23.97 -14.96 -0.05
CA PRO A 74 23.31 -15.39 -1.29
C PRO A 74 22.21 -16.45 -1.06
N ALA A 75 22.36 -17.30 -0.04
CA ALA A 75 21.36 -18.30 0.33
C ALA A 75 20.08 -17.65 0.90
N GLU A 76 20.22 -16.62 1.73
CA GLU A 76 19.09 -15.86 2.26
C GLU A 76 18.37 -15.07 1.16
N VAL A 77 19.12 -14.47 0.23
CA VAL A 77 18.52 -13.83 -0.95
C VAL A 77 17.75 -14.84 -1.79
N LYS A 78 18.31 -16.03 -2.02
CA LYS A 78 17.63 -17.12 -2.74
C LYS A 78 16.36 -17.56 -2.03
N LEU A 79 16.36 -17.62 -0.70
CA LEU A 79 15.17 -17.94 0.09
C LEU A 79 14.06 -16.90 -0.12
N VAL A 80 14.38 -15.60 -0.01
CA VAL A 80 13.41 -14.52 -0.25
C VAL A 80 12.84 -14.59 -1.67
N ARG A 81 13.70 -14.86 -2.67
CA ARG A 81 13.27 -15.05 -4.07
C ARG A 81 12.34 -16.25 -4.23
N ALA A 82 12.59 -17.34 -3.52
CA ALA A 82 11.78 -18.55 -3.61
C ALA A 82 10.36 -18.35 -3.06
N ILE A 83 10.19 -17.53 -2.01
CA ILE A 83 8.88 -17.25 -1.41
C ILE A 83 8.12 -16.11 -2.12
N ALA A 84 8.82 -15.26 -2.87
CA ALA A 84 8.24 -14.05 -3.48
C ALA A 84 6.99 -14.31 -4.35
N PRO A 85 6.90 -15.37 -5.18
CA PRO A 85 5.70 -15.64 -5.97
C PRO A 85 4.47 -15.98 -5.10
N ALA A 86 4.67 -16.75 -4.03
CA ALA A 86 3.59 -17.13 -3.12
C ALA A 86 3.05 -15.91 -2.35
N VAL A 87 3.96 -15.05 -1.86
CA VAL A 87 3.57 -13.78 -1.21
C VAL A 87 2.87 -12.86 -2.20
N GLY A 88 3.37 -12.76 -3.44
CA GLY A 88 2.72 -11.97 -4.50
C GLY A 88 1.32 -12.44 -4.82
N ALA A 89 1.09 -13.76 -4.88
CA ALA A 89 -0.24 -14.33 -5.07
C ALA A 89 -1.19 -14.01 -3.90
N ALA A 90 -0.70 -14.08 -2.65
CA ALA A 90 -1.48 -13.72 -1.48
C ALA A 90 -1.87 -12.24 -1.45
N LEU A 91 -0.92 -11.34 -1.77
CA LEU A 91 -1.18 -9.90 -1.85
C LEU A 91 -2.20 -9.56 -2.94
N ARG A 92 -2.09 -10.20 -4.11
CA ARG A 92 -3.10 -10.08 -5.16
C ARG A 92 -4.48 -10.55 -4.68
N ALA A 93 -4.55 -11.71 -4.05
CA ALA A 93 -5.82 -12.24 -3.55
C ALA A 93 -6.48 -11.29 -2.54
N LEU A 94 -5.69 -10.71 -1.63
CA LEU A 94 -6.16 -9.72 -0.67
C LEU A 94 -6.70 -8.47 -1.37
N ALA A 95 -5.90 -7.85 -2.23
CA ALA A 95 -6.26 -6.62 -2.92
C ALA A 95 -7.52 -6.79 -3.82
N THR A 96 -7.62 -7.94 -4.51
CA THR A 96 -8.78 -8.23 -5.35
C THR A 96 -10.03 -8.58 -4.56
N ARG A 97 -9.88 -9.23 -3.39
CA ARG A 97 -11.01 -9.49 -2.48
C ARG A 97 -11.57 -8.20 -1.90
N GLU A 98 -10.72 -7.27 -1.48
CA GLU A 98 -11.15 -5.96 -1.00
C GLU A 98 -11.89 -5.19 -2.11
N ALA A 99 -11.34 -5.17 -3.32
CA ALA A 99 -12.01 -4.55 -4.47
C ALA A 99 -13.38 -5.19 -4.75
N ALA A 100 -13.47 -6.52 -4.68
CA ALA A 100 -14.74 -7.24 -4.85
C ALA A 100 -15.73 -6.94 -3.72
N MET A 101 -15.28 -6.83 -2.47
CA MET A 101 -16.14 -6.48 -1.32
C MET A 101 -16.62 -5.02 -1.40
N SER A 102 -15.78 -4.07 -1.79
CA SER A 102 -16.18 -2.68 -2.01
C SER A 102 -17.16 -2.57 -3.17
N SER A 103 -16.91 -3.28 -4.27
CA SER A 103 -17.85 -3.37 -5.39
C SER A 103 -19.16 -4.06 -5.01
N SER A 104 -19.11 -5.08 -4.14
CA SER A 104 -20.32 -5.74 -3.61
C SER A 104 -21.10 -4.81 -2.71
N ARG A 105 -20.48 -4.02 -1.83
CA ARG A 105 -21.20 -3.01 -1.04
C ARG A 105 -21.88 -1.96 -1.92
N LEU A 106 -21.19 -1.49 -2.94
CA LEU A 106 -21.76 -0.58 -3.96
C LEU A 106 -22.84 -1.25 -4.83
N ALA A 107 -22.89 -2.59 -4.88
CA ALA A 107 -23.89 -3.35 -5.64
C ALA A 107 -25.06 -3.84 -4.76
N ASP A 108 -24.82 -4.11 -3.47
CA ASP A 108 -25.82 -4.47 -2.45
C ASP A 108 -26.65 -3.26 -2.04
N GLY A 109 -26.11 -2.05 -2.23
CA GLY A 109 -26.85 -0.79 -2.19
C GLY A 109 -26.74 -0.11 -3.54
N GLY A 110 -27.73 -0.31 -4.42
CA GLY A 110 -27.87 0.51 -5.62
C GLY A 110 -27.94 2.02 -5.28
N PRO A 111 -28.10 2.90 -6.28
CA PRO A 111 -28.17 4.34 -6.03
C PRO A 111 -29.23 4.66 -4.97
N GLY A 112 -28.86 5.48 -3.99
CA GLY A 112 -29.79 6.06 -3.03
C GLY A 112 -30.40 7.35 -3.57
N THR A 113 -31.70 7.53 -3.38
CA THR A 113 -32.41 8.75 -3.78
C THR A 113 -32.65 9.65 -2.58
N ALA A 114 -32.28 10.93 -2.71
CA ALA A 114 -32.61 12.00 -1.79
C ALA A 114 -33.29 13.13 -2.57
N LEU A 115 -34.42 13.62 -2.09
CA LEU A 115 -35.14 14.75 -2.67
C LEU A 115 -34.89 16.00 -1.85
N TYR A 116 -34.62 17.12 -2.52
CA TYR A 116 -34.41 18.42 -1.90
C TYR A 116 -35.40 19.45 -2.44
N ASP A 117 -35.71 20.47 -1.64
CA ASP A 117 -36.36 21.67 -2.14
C ASP A 117 -35.36 22.61 -2.83
N ASP A 118 -35.85 23.76 -3.32
CA ASP A 118 -35.04 24.78 -3.97
C ASP A 118 -34.09 25.53 -3.01
N ALA A 119 -34.30 25.41 -1.70
CA ALA A 119 -33.43 25.95 -0.66
C ALA A 119 -32.36 24.95 -0.20
N GLY A 120 -32.35 23.72 -0.73
CA GLY A 120 -31.38 22.67 -0.36
C GLY A 120 -31.73 21.91 0.92
N MET A 121 -32.98 21.98 1.37
CA MET A 121 -33.48 21.22 2.53
C MET A 121 -33.87 19.80 2.10
N LEU A 122 -33.49 18.79 2.89
CA LEU A 122 -33.78 17.39 2.60
C LEU A 122 -35.26 17.06 2.86
N LEU A 123 -36.03 16.84 1.79
CA LEU A 123 -37.46 16.53 1.87
C LEU A 123 -37.75 15.04 2.08
N SER A 124 -36.95 14.17 1.46
CA SER A 124 -37.06 12.72 1.66
C SER A 124 -35.76 12.00 1.32
N LEU A 125 -35.59 10.82 1.90
CA LEU A 125 -34.52 9.89 1.55
C LEU A 125 -35.05 8.47 1.53
N ASP A 126 -34.50 7.62 0.66
CA ASP A 126 -34.67 6.17 0.76
C ASP A 126 -33.61 5.56 1.68
N GLY A 127 -33.81 4.29 2.06
CA GLY A 127 -32.91 3.61 3.00
C GLY A 127 -31.47 3.44 2.46
N GLN A 128 -31.25 3.49 1.15
CA GLN A 128 -29.90 3.45 0.59
C GLN A 128 -29.20 4.80 0.68
N ALA A 129 -29.92 5.91 0.44
CA ALA A 129 -29.42 7.26 0.68
C ALA A 129 -29.06 7.49 2.16
N GLU A 130 -29.82 6.92 3.09
CA GLU A 130 -29.53 6.98 4.54
C GLU A 130 -28.17 6.37 4.88
N LEU A 131 -27.92 5.16 4.37
CA LEU A 131 -26.68 4.43 4.60
C LEU A 131 -25.48 5.16 3.98
N LEU A 132 -25.63 5.67 2.75
CA LEU A 132 -24.58 6.41 2.06
C LEU A 132 -24.24 7.73 2.76
N PHE A 133 -25.23 8.45 3.30
CA PHE A 133 -24.99 9.66 4.07
C PHE A 133 -24.31 9.36 5.42
N ALA A 134 -24.70 8.29 6.10
CA ALA A 134 -24.05 7.86 7.34
C ALA A 134 -22.57 7.48 7.15
N GLU A 135 -22.22 6.86 6.02
CA GLU A 135 -20.84 6.48 5.69
C GLU A 135 -19.94 7.69 5.43
N HIS A 136 -20.45 8.74 4.77
CA HIS A 136 -19.62 9.87 4.34
C HIS A 136 -19.65 11.09 5.28
N TYR A 137 -20.74 11.31 6.04
CA TYR A 137 -20.94 12.52 6.84
C TYR A 137 -20.90 12.29 8.37
N GLY A 138 -20.80 11.03 8.83
CA GLY A 138 -20.80 10.68 10.25
C GLY A 138 -22.20 10.72 10.91
N PRO A 139 -22.34 10.35 12.21
CA PRO A 139 -23.63 10.07 12.86
C PRO A 139 -24.53 11.29 13.09
N VAL A 140 -24.13 12.48 12.63
CA VAL A 140 -25.04 13.62 12.51
C VAL A 140 -25.79 13.44 11.20
N ILE A 141 -26.66 12.44 11.17
CA ILE A 141 -27.66 12.26 10.12
C ILE A 141 -28.40 13.58 10.05
N HIS A 142 -28.41 14.21 8.88
CA HIS A 142 -29.23 15.39 8.62
C HIS A 142 -30.62 15.12 9.18
N ALA A 143 -31.00 15.83 10.25
CA ALA A 143 -32.40 15.87 10.64
C ALA A 143 -33.20 16.27 9.38
N PRO A 144 -34.47 15.84 9.24
CA PRO A 144 -35.30 16.23 8.08
C PRO A 144 -35.30 17.75 7.84
N ASP A 145 -34.95 18.54 8.85
CA ASP A 145 -34.89 20.00 8.82
C ASP A 145 -33.46 20.57 8.86
N ALA A 146 -32.41 19.77 8.61
CA ALA A 146 -31.02 20.22 8.66
C ALA A 146 -30.53 20.71 7.29
N PRO A 147 -29.98 21.94 7.18
CA PRO A 147 -29.40 22.41 5.93
C PRO A 147 -28.12 21.62 5.60
N VAL A 148 -27.99 21.17 4.36
CA VAL A 148 -26.75 20.58 3.86
C VAL A 148 -25.81 21.70 3.42
N ALA A 149 -24.70 21.88 4.14
CA ALA A 149 -23.64 22.77 3.69
C ALA A 149 -22.87 22.07 2.55
N HIS A 150 -23.05 22.52 1.30
CA HIS A 150 -22.16 22.14 0.21
C HIS A 150 -20.75 22.66 0.52
N VAL A 151 -19.80 21.76 0.73
CA VAL A 151 -18.38 22.11 0.73
C VAL A 151 -17.93 22.13 -0.73
N GLU A 152 -17.74 23.33 -1.28
CA GLU A 152 -17.07 23.49 -2.58
C GLU A 152 -15.57 23.21 -2.40
N TYR A 153 -14.99 22.44 -3.34
CA TYR A 153 -13.55 22.20 -3.46
C TYR A 153 -12.88 23.26 -4.33
#